data_AF-A0A2N4T1X9-F1
#
_entry.id   AF-A0A2N4T1X9-F1
#
_cell.length_a   1.000
_cell.length_b   1.000
_cell.length_c   1.000
_cell.angle_alpha   90.00
_cell.angle_beta   90.00
_cell.angle_gamma   90.00
#
_symmetry.space_group_name_H-M   'P 1'
#
loop_
_entity.id
_entity.type
_entity.pdbx_description
1 polymer ?
#
loop_
_entity_poly.entity_id
_entity_poly.type
_entity_poly.pdbx_seq_one_letter_code
_entity_poly.pdbx_strand_id
1 'polypeptide(L)'
;MSAGLPATAASLPGLAVLLDPASLGELFADVLGAPPVTGALRYKPGVSAVVRVRCPRTGAVHWAATTASEALLEKFAGRGRRALDDDGAVLVREAPGAAGHRVALGRAGADPELAVHLARLDPRLARGLGRGEPGTLLRYNPRRRAVLRREGPGGALVTKVTGRPSPVDPRLLARLAAAGIPVLAPADPPRPLAGPGSAHVLHYPWYGDGDLGARTGGDPGAPGTAGAAGAALARLHLLGPGAAGTAPRGAPVEPRPRLRALAADLSALDPTLAAAFAAAAEDVLAVLDAHGTGAQRLLHGDFSADQVLVRGPLGAAAPLRLTDLDRVRTGEAADDLGCFAAVRALEALEGPVPDAAAGGPAPAARADPTADPLADPLVAALLEGWAAEAAPHGARPPGPELLRAWTAHHVLARAAEPFRATHPGWRAATAGRIALAAALVAAPARAPAATGAARAPGPGGVPAGARATGSAPATAVLRGAATASAPAGAGGPAAGAAAARGRPGPGPGPWEDPGQDPGPGPPRRGPRRHCRTPCPRSSRSPRAAGPGCAGPGRPTAAGSCSSSRTPSAASGRGSPCPGPRAGSCA
;
A
#
# COMPACT_ATOMS: atom_id res chain seq x y z
N MET A 1 9.46 -32.24 -14.29
CA MET A 1 10.02 -31.71 -13.02
C MET A 1 9.01 -30.69 -12.48
N SER A 2 8.45 -30.87 -11.28
CA SER A 2 7.24 -30.12 -10.85
C SER A 2 7.41 -29.21 -9.61
N ALA A 3 8.65 -29.02 -9.13
CA ALA A 3 8.93 -28.51 -7.78
C ALA A 3 8.37 -27.10 -7.47
N GLY A 4 8.17 -26.24 -8.48
CA GLY A 4 7.71 -24.86 -8.29
C GLY A 4 6.20 -24.65 -8.32
N LEU A 5 5.38 -25.62 -8.76
CA LEU A 5 3.94 -25.39 -8.99
C LEU A 5 3.10 -25.53 -7.71
N PRO A 6 2.05 -24.70 -7.51
CA PRO A 6 1.08 -24.90 -6.44
C PRO A 6 0.20 -26.12 -6.69
N ALA A 7 -0.34 -26.73 -5.62
CA ALA A 7 -1.16 -27.94 -5.68
C ALA A 7 -2.36 -27.81 -6.65
N THR A 8 -2.97 -26.63 -6.74
CA THR A 8 -4.10 -26.36 -7.65
C THR A 8 -3.71 -26.04 -9.10
N ALA A 9 -2.42 -26.04 -9.48
CA ALA A 9 -1.96 -25.64 -10.81
C ALA A 9 -2.57 -26.43 -11.98
N ALA A 10 -2.92 -27.71 -11.78
CA ALA A 10 -3.56 -28.54 -12.80
C ALA A 10 -4.91 -27.97 -13.28
N SER A 11 -5.60 -27.18 -12.45
CA SER A 11 -6.85 -26.50 -12.82
C SER A 11 -6.65 -25.27 -13.72
N LEU A 12 -5.39 -24.85 -13.94
CA LEU A 12 -5.05 -23.67 -14.72
C LEU A 12 -3.65 -23.84 -15.38
N PRO A 13 -3.46 -24.72 -16.38
CA PRO A 13 -2.14 -25.08 -16.91
C PRO A 13 -1.25 -23.90 -17.35
N GLY A 14 -1.85 -22.83 -17.91
CA GLY A 14 -1.13 -21.60 -18.26
C GLY A 14 -0.45 -20.88 -17.08
N LEU A 15 -0.76 -21.25 -15.83
CA LEU A 15 -0.05 -20.78 -14.64
C LEU A 15 1.42 -21.21 -14.64
N ALA A 16 1.75 -22.40 -15.17
CA ALA A 16 3.13 -22.84 -15.28
C ALA A 16 3.97 -21.86 -16.12
N VAL A 17 3.42 -21.41 -17.25
CA VAL A 17 4.03 -20.38 -18.10
C VAL A 17 4.18 -19.04 -17.35
N LEU A 18 3.22 -18.64 -16.51
CA LEU A 18 3.34 -17.39 -15.74
C LEU A 18 4.34 -17.47 -14.55
N LEU A 19 4.67 -18.68 -14.11
CA LEU A 19 5.63 -18.94 -13.03
C LEU A 19 7.05 -19.20 -13.54
N ASP A 20 7.22 -19.53 -14.82
CA ASP A 20 8.52 -19.71 -15.47
C ASP A 20 8.85 -18.57 -16.46
N PRO A 21 9.80 -17.68 -16.11
CA PRO A 21 10.36 -16.69 -17.03
C PRO A 21 10.87 -17.24 -18.37
N ALA A 22 11.44 -18.45 -18.42
CA ALA A 22 11.93 -19.01 -19.68
C ALA A 22 10.75 -19.28 -20.63
N SER A 23 9.79 -20.12 -20.20
CA SER A 23 8.56 -20.41 -20.95
C SER A 23 7.77 -19.15 -21.35
N LEU A 24 7.69 -18.14 -20.48
CA LEU A 24 7.00 -16.87 -20.81
C LEU A 24 7.78 -16.04 -21.84
N GLY A 25 9.10 -16.01 -21.73
CA GLY A 25 10.00 -15.33 -22.66
C GLY A 25 9.96 -15.96 -24.05
N GLU A 26 9.96 -17.30 -24.13
CA GLU A 26 9.84 -18.06 -25.37
C GLU A 26 8.46 -17.87 -26.03
N LEU A 27 7.38 -18.03 -25.26
CA LEU A 27 6.01 -17.91 -25.78
C LEU A 27 5.72 -16.52 -26.40
N PHE A 28 6.43 -15.48 -25.96
CA PHE A 28 6.32 -14.11 -26.47
C PHE A 28 7.67 -13.51 -26.91
N ALA A 29 8.53 -14.33 -27.54
CA ALA A 29 9.90 -13.94 -27.91
C ALA A 29 9.98 -12.68 -28.80
N ASP A 30 8.99 -12.47 -29.67
CA ASP A 30 8.83 -11.30 -30.54
C ASP A 30 8.53 -9.98 -29.80
N VAL A 31 8.02 -10.04 -28.57
CA VAL A 31 7.68 -8.87 -27.75
C VAL A 31 8.63 -8.70 -26.55
N LEU A 32 9.00 -9.80 -25.90
CA LEU A 32 9.83 -9.79 -24.68
C LEU A 32 11.32 -9.93 -24.99
N GLY A 33 11.67 -10.71 -26.03
CA GLY A 33 13.05 -10.88 -26.54
C GLY A 33 14.07 -11.52 -25.58
N ALA A 34 13.70 -11.78 -24.34
CA ALA A 34 14.48 -12.43 -23.30
C ALA A 34 13.53 -12.88 -22.17
N PRO A 35 13.93 -13.82 -21.30
CA PRO A 35 13.18 -14.14 -20.08
C PRO A 35 12.87 -12.87 -19.27
N PRO A 36 11.60 -12.56 -18.97
CA PRO A 36 11.23 -11.36 -18.25
C PRO A 36 11.36 -11.53 -16.74
N VAL A 37 11.48 -10.42 -16.02
CA VAL A 37 11.30 -10.43 -14.55
C VAL A 37 9.81 -10.38 -14.25
N THR A 38 9.30 -11.47 -13.67
CA THR A 38 7.91 -11.60 -13.20
C THR A 38 7.72 -11.03 -11.78
N GLY A 39 6.48 -11.06 -11.27
CA GLY A 39 6.17 -10.69 -9.88
C GLY A 39 4.79 -10.04 -9.74
N ALA A 40 4.40 -9.68 -8.51
CA ALA A 40 3.07 -9.17 -8.18
C ALA A 40 1.92 -10.07 -8.73
N LEU A 41 2.13 -11.39 -8.71
CA LEU A 41 1.18 -12.41 -9.10
C LEU A 41 -0.07 -12.35 -8.23
N ARG A 42 -1.23 -12.15 -8.86
CA ARG A 42 -2.55 -12.36 -8.28
C ARG A 42 -3.14 -13.65 -8.84
N TYR A 43 -3.07 -14.71 -8.05
CA TYR A 43 -3.69 -16.00 -8.34
C TYR A 43 -5.12 -16.08 -7.78
N LYS A 44 -6.00 -16.81 -8.45
CA LYS A 44 -7.29 -17.32 -8.00
C LYS A 44 -7.38 -18.78 -8.49
N PRO A 45 -7.20 -19.80 -7.62
CA PRO A 45 -7.25 -21.22 -7.96
C PRO A 45 -8.48 -21.57 -8.80
N GLY A 46 -8.31 -22.40 -9.84
CA GLY A 46 -9.36 -22.79 -10.77
C GLY A 46 -9.99 -21.67 -11.62
N VAL A 47 -9.59 -20.40 -11.45
CA VAL A 47 -10.26 -19.25 -12.06
C VAL A 47 -9.32 -18.44 -12.94
N SER A 48 -8.23 -17.88 -12.39
CA SER A 48 -7.35 -16.97 -13.12
C SER A 48 -6.02 -16.70 -12.42
N ALA A 49 -5.00 -16.39 -13.21
CA ALA A 49 -3.74 -15.83 -12.74
C ALA A 49 -3.40 -14.58 -13.55
N VAL A 50 -2.85 -13.55 -12.91
CA VAL A 50 -2.28 -12.38 -13.59
C VAL A 50 -0.99 -11.95 -12.88
N VAL A 51 0.06 -11.66 -13.64
CA VAL A 51 1.41 -11.34 -13.16
C VAL A 51 1.93 -10.08 -13.86
N ARG A 52 2.75 -9.28 -13.15
CA ARG A 52 3.52 -8.18 -13.75
C ARG A 52 4.70 -8.78 -14.50
N VAL A 53 5.02 -8.22 -15.66
CA VAL A 53 6.14 -8.65 -16.52
C VAL A 53 7.01 -7.42 -16.80
N ARG A 54 8.30 -7.46 -16.49
CA ARG A 54 9.29 -6.43 -16.85
C ARG A 54 10.28 -7.03 -17.83
N CYS A 55 10.39 -6.47 -19.04
CA CYS A 55 11.44 -6.84 -19.99
C CYS A 55 12.78 -6.23 -19.54
N PRO A 56 13.84 -7.02 -19.27
CA PRO A 56 15.14 -6.47 -18.88
C PRO A 56 15.78 -5.62 -19.98
N ARG A 57 15.70 -6.07 -21.24
CA ARG A 57 16.38 -5.43 -22.39
C ARG A 57 15.83 -4.06 -22.78
N THR A 58 14.60 -3.73 -22.39
CA THR A 58 13.92 -2.48 -22.78
C THR A 58 13.38 -1.69 -21.59
N GLY A 59 13.47 -2.25 -20.37
CA GLY A 59 12.77 -1.75 -19.18
C GLY A 59 11.23 -1.87 -19.25
N ALA A 60 10.66 -2.30 -20.38
CA ALA A 60 9.23 -2.17 -20.65
C ALA A 60 8.37 -3.00 -19.68
N VAL A 61 7.27 -2.41 -19.21
CA VAL A 61 6.35 -3.03 -18.25
C VAL A 61 5.04 -3.47 -18.89
N HIS A 62 4.72 -4.73 -18.65
CA HIS A 62 3.61 -5.49 -19.21
C HIS A 62 2.86 -6.24 -18.09
N TRP A 63 1.71 -6.83 -18.43
CA TRP A 63 1.04 -7.85 -17.63
C TRP A 63 0.86 -9.11 -18.47
N ALA A 64 0.96 -10.28 -17.85
CA ALA A 64 0.56 -11.55 -18.45
C ALA A 64 -0.52 -12.22 -17.61
N ALA A 65 -1.47 -12.91 -18.24
CA ALA A 65 -2.61 -13.52 -17.58
C ALA A 65 -3.06 -14.83 -18.24
N THR A 66 -3.65 -15.72 -17.45
CA THR A 66 -4.40 -16.89 -17.93
C THR A 66 -5.67 -17.08 -17.08
N THR A 67 -6.67 -17.78 -17.61
CA THR A 67 -7.95 -18.03 -16.92
C THR A 67 -8.66 -19.23 -17.52
N ALA A 68 -9.47 -19.90 -16.71
CA ALA A 68 -10.33 -21.01 -17.15
C ALA A 68 -11.51 -20.56 -18.07
N SER A 69 -11.63 -19.26 -18.37
CA SER A 69 -12.65 -18.73 -19.29
C SER A 69 -12.02 -18.00 -20.47
N GLU A 70 -11.96 -18.65 -21.63
CA GLU A 70 -11.45 -18.06 -22.87
C GLU A 70 -12.17 -16.75 -23.25
N ALA A 71 -13.48 -16.68 -23.02
CA ALA A 71 -14.28 -15.48 -23.25
C ALA A 71 -13.82 -14.26 -22.41
N LEU A 72 -13.07 -14.46 -21.31
CA LEU A 72 -12.42 -13.36 -20.60
C LEU A 72 -11.12 -12.90 -21.27
N LEU A 73 -10.34 -13.80 -21.88
CA LEU A 73 -9.12 -13.45 -22.61
C LEU A 73 -9.45 -12.61 -23.86
N GLU A 74 -10.41 -13.06 -24.68
CA GLU A 74 -10.88 -12.29 -25.85
C GLU A 74 -11.49 -10.94 -25.45
N LYS A 75 -12.16 -10.88 -24.29
CA LYS A 75 -12.64 -9.63 -23.70
C LYS A 75 -11.52 -8.70 -23.23
N PHE A 76 -10.38 -9.24 -22.78
CA PHE A 76 -9.18 -8.44 -22.48
C PHE A 76 -8.54 -7.92 -23.77
N ALA A 77 -8.37 -8.77 -24.79
CA ALA A 77 -7.84 -8.37 -26.10
C ALA A 77 -8.67 -7.23 -26.73
N GLY A 78 -9.98 -7.42 -26.82
CA GLY A 78 -10.91 -6.39 -27.31
C GLY A 78 -10.96 -5.13 -26.44
N ARG A 79 -10.67 -5.20 -25.12
CA ARG A 79 -10.50 -4.01 -24.26
C ARG A 79 -9.21 -3.27 -24.59
N GLY A 80 -8.08 -3.97 -24.69
CA GLY A 80 -6.77 -3.39 -25.00
C GLY A 80 -6.78 -2.63 -26.33
N ARG A 81 -7.27 -3.28 -27.40
CA ARG A 81 -7.43 -2.65 -28.72
C ARG A 81 -8.22 -1.35 -28.66
N ARG A 82 -9.42 -1.35 -28.05
CA ARG A 82 -10.28 -0.15 -27.93
C ARG A 82 -9.69 0.95 -27.05
N ALA A 83 -8.69 0.66 -26.21
CA ALA A 83 -8.08 1.65 -25.33
C ALA A 83 -6.81 2.29 -25.90
N LEU A 84 -6.05 1.53 -26.72
CA LEU A 84 -4.79 2.00 -27.32
C LEU A 84 -4.87 2.30 -28.82
N ASP A 85 -5.95 1.88 -29.48
CA ASP A 85 -6.14 1.87 -30.95
C ASP A 85 -5.04 1.06 -31.67
N ASP A 86 -4.81 -0.16 -31.16
CA ASP A 86 -3.66 -1.01 -31.50
C ASP A 86 -4.07 -2.49 -31.35
N ASP A 87 -4.10 -3.25 -32.46
CA ASP A 87 -4.39 -4.69 -32.46
C ASP A 87 -3.35 -5.51 -31.68
N GLY A 88 -2.11 -5.03 -31.60
CA GLY A 88 -1.02 -5.59 -30.80
C GLY A 88 -0.94 -5.03 -29.37
N ALA A 89 -2.01 -4.43 -28.85
CA ALA A 89 -2.09 -3.96 -27.45
C ALA A 89 -2.04 -5.12 -26.44
N VAL A 90 -2.63 -6.26 -26.83
CA VAL A 90 -2.72 -7.52 -26.05
C VAL A 90 -2.65 -8.69 -27.02
N LEU A 91 -1.61 -9.52 -26.90
CA LEU A 91 -1.48 -10.78 -27.63
C LEU A 91 -2.08 -11.93 -26.82
N VAL A 92 -2.62 -12.96 -27.47
CA VAL A 92 -3.15 -14.16 -26.80
C VAL A 92 -2.68 -15.41 -27.55
N ARG A 93 -1.91 -16.28 -26.88
CA ARG A 93 -1.31 -17.49 -27.45
C ARG A 93 -1.65 -18.74 -26.64
N GLU A 94 -1.53 -19.90 -27.25
CA GLU A 94 -1.74 -21.20 -26.59
C GLU A 94 -0.58 -21.52 -25.64
N ALA A 95 -0.86 -22.19 -24.53
CA ALA A 95 0.13 -22.57 -23.53
C ALA A 95 0.87 -23.86 -23.99
N PRO A 96 2.22 -23.88 -24.01
CA PRO A 96 2.97 -25.07 -24.40
C PRO A 96 2.55 -26.32 -23.64
N GLY A 97 2.25 -27.40 -24.37
CA GLY A 97 1.82 -28.68 -23.80
C GLY A 97 0.40 -28.73 -23.22
N ALA A 98 -0.40 -27.67 -23.33
CA ALA A 98 -1.74 -27.59 -22.74
C ALA A 98 -2.78 -27.07 -23.76
N ALA A 99 -3.22 -27.95 -24.66
CA ALA A 99 -4.16 -27.64 -25.72
C ALA A 99 -5.45 -26.96 -25.21
N GLY A 100 -5.89 -25.91 -25.89
CA GLY A 100 -7.06 -25.09 -25.52
C GLY A 100 -6.84 -24.15 -24.33
N HIS A 101 -5.74 -24.25 -23.58
CA HIS A 101 -5.38 -23.28 -22.55
C HIS A 101 -4.55 -22.15 -23.16
N ARG A 102 -4.93 -20.89 -22.88
CA ARG A 102 -4.30 -19.72 -23.48
C ARG A 102 -3.75 -18.76 -22.43
N VAL A 103 -2.68 -18.05 -22.81
CA VAL A 103 -2.02 -16.98 -22.05
C VAL A 103 -2.14 -15.69 -22.85
N ALA A 104 -2.54 -14.60 -22.19
CA ALA A 104 -2.53 -13.25 -22.74
C ALA A 104 -1.32 -12.46 -22.21
N LEU A 105 -0.68 -11.67 -23.07
CA LEU A 105 0.35 -10.69 -22.72
C LEU A 105 -0.10 -9.30 -23.21
N GLY A 106 -0.27 -8.35 -22.30
CA GLY A 106 -0.66 -6.97 -22.61
C GLY A 106 0.33 -5.93 -22.10
N ARG A 107 0.33 -4.76 -22.74
CA ARG A 107 1.08 -3.58 -22.24
C ARG A 107 0.44 -3.08 -20.94
N ALA A 108 1.20 -2.50 -20.01
CA ALA A 108 0.63 -1.98 -18.75
C ALA A 108 -0.52 -0.97 -18.96
N GLY A 109 -0.46 -0.17 -20.03
CA GLY A 109 -1.54 0.75 -20.41
C GLY A 109 -2.80 0.11 -21.02
N ALA A 110 -2.68 -1.14 -21.50
CA ALA A 110 -3.81 -1.96 -21.99
C ALA A 110 -4.48 -2.80 -20.88
N ASP A 111 -4.10 -2.61 -19.62
CA ASP A 111 -4.66 -3.32 -18.46
C ASP A 111 -6.20 -3.22 -18.43
N PRO A 112 -6.92 -4.35 -18.38
CA PRO A 112 -8.36 -4.34 -18.59
C PRO A 112 -9.15 -3.58 -17.53
N GLU A 113 -8.61 -3.32 -16.33
CA GLU A 113 -9.29 -2.52 -15.30
C GLU A 113 -8.73 -1.09 -15.15
N LEU A 114 -7.54 -0.79 -15.68
CA LEU A 114 -6.94 0.56 -15.58
C LEU A 114 -7.06 1.38 -16.89
N ALA A 115 -7.08 0.73 -18.06
CA ALA A 115 -6.95 1.39 -19.35
C ALA A 115 -8.00 2.49 -19.61
N VAL A 116 -9.24 2.30 -19.16
CA VAL A 116 -10.32 3.30 -19.30
C VAL A 116 -10.09 4.55 -18.43
N HIS A 117 -9.40 4.42 -17.30
CA HIS A 117 -9.07 5.55 -16.43
C HIS A 117 -7.81 6.27 -16.94
N LEU A 118 -6.82 5.52 -17.41
CA LEU A 118 -5.62 6.05 -18.07
C LEU A 118 -5.97 6.85 -19.32
N ALA A 119 -6.79 6.30 -20.23
CA ALA A 119 -7.18 6.97 -21.48
C ALA A 119 -8.08 8.20 -21.26
N ARG A 120 -8.85 8.24 -20.16
CA ARG A 120 -9.62 9.44 -19.75
C ARG A 120 -8.73 10.53 -19.17
N LEU A 121 -7.65 10.17 -18.48
CA LEU A 121 -6.66 11.10 -17.94
C LEU A 121 -5.78 11.69 -19.06
N ASP A 122 -5.20 10.83 -19.90
CA ASP A 122 -4.43 11.19 -21.09
C ASP A 122 -4.26 9.96 -22.02
N PRO A 123 -4.75 9.97 -23.27
CA PRO A 123 -4.50 8.92 -24.27
C PRO A 123 -3.02 8.69 -24.62
N ARG A 124 -2.11 9.60 -24.27
CA ARG A 124 -0.66 9.41 -24.37
C ARG A 124 -0.14 8.58 -23.20
N LEU A 125 -0.57 8.86 -21.96
CA LEU A 125 -0.30 7.99 -20.80
C LEU A 125 -0.79 6.57 -21.05
N ALA A 126 -2.00 6.39 -21.59
CA ALA A 126 -2.50 5.05 -21.90
C ALA A 126 -1.58 4.28 -22.87
N ARG A 127 -1.06 4.91 -23.93
CA ARG A 127 -0.20 4.24 -24.92
C ARG A 127 1.25 4.05 -24.47
N GLY A 128 1.76 4.95 -23.62
CA GLY A 128 3.15 4.95 -23.15
C GLY A 128 3.41 4.36 -21.76
N LEU A 129 2.37 4.03 -20.97
CA LEU A 129 2.56 3.54 -19.59
C LEU A 129 3.50 2.32 -19.54
N GLY A 130 4.58 2.47 -18.77
CA GLY A 130 5.62 1.44 -18.66
C GLY A 130 6.69 1.48 -19.74
N ARG A 131 6.77 2.55 -20.55
CA ARG A 131 7.81 2.81 -21.56
C ARG A 131 8.54 4.15 -21.37
N GLY A 132 8.36 4.81 -20.22
CA GLY A 132 9.00 6.08 -19.84
C GLY A 132 8.13 7.32 -20.03
N GLU A 133 7.50 7.46 -21.20
CA GLU A 133 6.75 8.66 -21.60
C GLU A 133 5.22 8.50 -21.57
N PRO A 134 4.43 9.58 -21.37
CA PRO A 134 4.78 10.88 -20.81
C PRO A 134 4.71 10.86 -19.27
N GLY A 135 5.40 9.91 -18.64
CA GLY A 135 5.41 9.75 -17.19
C GLY A 135 6.05 8.44 -16.72
N THR A 136 7.01 8.54 -15.80
CA THR A 136 7.78 7.41 -15.27
C THR A 136 6.89 6.51 -14.41
N LEU A 137 6.75 5.23 -14.78
CA LEU A 137 5.98 4.26 -14.00
C LEU A 137 6.77 3.82 -12.75
N LEU A 138 6.33 4.24 -11.57
CA LEU A 138 6.98 3.97 -10.29
C LEU A 138 6.58 2.60 -9.72
N ARG A 139 5.27 2.29 -9.71
CA ARG A 139 4.74 1.03 -9.16
C ARG A 139 3.56 0.55 -10.00
N TYR A 140 3.55 -0.72 -10.37
CA TYR A 140 2.45 -1.35 -11.10
C TYR A 140 2.06 -2.68 -10.45
N ASN A 141 0.76 -2.86 -10.24
CA ASN A 141 0.13 -4.07 -9.74
C ASN A 141 -1.08 -4.35 -10.66
N PRO A 142 -0.97 -5.32 -11.60
CA PRO A 142 -1.96 -5.55 -12.64
C PRO A 142 -3.40 -5.70 -12.12
N ARG A 143 -4.35 -5.09 -12.83
CA ARG A 143 -5.78 -5.05 -12.52
C ARG A 143 -6.12 -4.46 -11.13
N ARG A 144 -5.16 -3.82 -10.44
CA ARG A 144 -5.36 -3.14 -9.15
C ARG A 144 -4.95 -1.67 -9.19
N ARG A 145 -3.66 -1.37 -9.43
CA ARG A 145 -3.15 0.01 -9.40
C ARG A 145 -1.89 0.24 -10.24
N ALA A 146 -1.80 1.44 -10.83
CA ALA A 146 -0.58 2.02 -11.38
C ALA A 146 -0.27 3.33 -10.65
N VAL A 147 1.01 3.58 -10.36
CA VAL A 147 1.52 4.79 -9.71
C VAL A 147 2.65 5.32 -10.58
N LEU A 148 2.54 6.57 -11.03
CA LEU A 148 3.46 7.17 -11.99
C LEU A 148 3.85 8.60 -11.60
N ARG A 149 5.12 8.96 -11.82
CA ARG A 149 5.62 10.34 -11.76
C ARG A 149 5.28 11.05 -13.08
N ARG A 150 4.86 12.31 -12.99
CA ARG A 150 4.65 13.21 -14.12
C ARG A 150 5.24 14.57 -13.79
N GLU A 151 5.85 15.23 -14.75
CA GLU A 151 6.23 16.64 -14.61
C GLU A 151 5.03 17.57 -14.89
N GLY A 152 5.08 18.77 -14.33
CA GLY A 152 4.02 19.76 -14.49
C GLY A 152 4.45 21.18 -14.12
N PRO A 153 3.59 22.19 -14.35
CA PRO A 153 3.92 23.60 -14.10
C PRO A 153 4.25 23.94 -12.64
N GLY A 154 3.85 23.10 -11.68
CA GLY A 154 4.19 23.20 -10.26
C GLY A 154 5.28 22.23 -9.80
N GLY A 155 6.05 21.65 -10.73
CA GLY A 155 7.01 20.58 -10.47
C GLY A 155 6.40 19.17 -10.58
N ALA A 156 7.14 18.18 -10.07
CA ALA A 156 6.79 16.77 -10.17
C ALA A 156 5.56 16.39 -9.32
N LEU A 157 4.72 15.52 -9.89
CA LEU A 157 3.49 15.00 -9.30
C LEU A 157 3.48 13.46 -9.35
N VAL A 158 3.00 12.82 -8.30
CA VAL A 158 2.70 11.38 -8.28
C VAL A 158 1.22 11.20 -8.58
N THR A 159 0.89 10.46 -9.64
CA THR A 159 -0.50 10.10 -9.98
C THR A 159 -0.74 8.62 -9.72
N LYS A 160 -1.73 8.32 -8.88
CA LYS A 160 -2.16 6.98 -8.47
C LYS A 160 -3.49 6.66 -9.15
N VAL A 161 -3.48 5.68 -10.06
CA VAL A 161 -4.65 5.23 -10.84
C VAL A 161 -5.07 3.84 -10.38
N THR A 162 -6.34 3.63 -10.06
CA THR A 162 -6.85 2.40 -9.42
C THR A 162 -8.05 1.79 -10.16
N GLY A 163 -8.11 0.45 -10.21
CA GLY A 163 -9.18 -0.29 -10.93
C GLY A 163 -10.53 -0.31 -10.18
N ARG A 164 -10.50 -0.04 -8.88
CA ARG A 164 -11.66 0.37 -8.07
C ARG A 164 -11.45 1.82 -7.60
N PRO A 165 -12.48 2.54 -7.16
CA PRO A 165 -12.29 3.80 -6.45
C PRO A 165 -11.27 3.65 -5.30
N SER A 166 -10.47 4.69 -5.05
CA SER A 166 -9.52 4.67 -3.94
C SER A 166 -10.27 4.61 -2.60
N PRO A 167 -9.83 3.77 -1.64
CA PRO A 167 -10.49 3.63 -0.34
C PRO A 167 -10.22 4.79 0.61
N VAL A 168 -9.13 5.56 0.41
CA VAL A 168 -8.80 6.70 1.27
C VAL A 168 -9.56 7.95 0.84
N ASP A 169 -10.27 8.57 1.78
CA ASP A 169 -10.93 9.86 1.58
C ASP A 169 -9.88 10.99 1.62
N PRO A 170 -9.73 11.82 0.56
CA PRO A 170 -8.87 13.00 0.60
C PRO A 170 -9.19 13.95 1.77
N ARG A 171 -10.45 14.01 2.22
CA ARG A 171 -10.88 14.82 3.37
C ARG A 171 -10.44 14.24 4.72
N LEU A 172 -10.11 12.95 4.79
CA LEU A 172 -9.45 12.37 5.96
C LEU A 172 -7.99 12.82 6.00
N LEU A 173 -7.26 12.68 4.88
CA LEU A 173 -5.86 13.08 4.80
C LEU A 173 -5.67 14.60 5.02
N ALA A 174 -6.55 15.44 4.49
CA ALA A 174 -6.55 16.88 4.76
C ALA A 174 -6.77 17.21 6.25
N ARG A 175 -7.66 16.48 6.96
CA ARG A 175 -7.88 16.67 8.41
C ARG A 175 -6.72 16.18 9.26
N LEU A 176 -6.10 15.04 8.89
CA LEU A 176 -4.89 14.55 9.57
C LEU A 176 -3.72 15.54 9.41
N ALA A 177 -3.54 16.10 8.21
CA ALA A 177 -2.55 17.16 7.97
C ALA A 177 -2.85 18.44 8.78
N ALA A 178 -4.11 18.88 8.83
CA ALA A 178 -4.53 20.03 9.64
C ALA A 178 -4.37 19.78 11.16
N ALA A 179 -4.47 18.53 11.61
CA ALA A 179 -4.20 18.10 12.98
C ALA A 179 -2.70 17.90 13.29
N GLY A 180 -1.79 18.34 12.40
CA GLY A 180 -0.34 18.27 12.59
C GLY A 180 0.28 16.88 12.36
N ILE A 181 -0.48 15.89 11.87
CA ILE A 181 0.09 14.62 11.43
C ILE A 181 0.79 14.83 10.09
N PRO A 182 2.06 14.45 9.91
CA PRO A 182 2.78 14.64 8.66
C PRO A 182 2.35 13.61 7.60
N VAL A 183 1.10 13.62 7.15
CA VAL A 183 0.61 12.78 6.04
C VAL A 183 0.82 13.45 4.67
N LEU A 184 1.02 12.66 3.62
CA LEU A 184 0.99 13.14 2.24
C LEU A 184 -0.46 13.25 1.75
N ALA A 185 -1.07 14.42 1.91
CA ALA A 185 -2.41 14.70 1.40
C ALA A 185 -2.43 14.76 -0.16
N PRO A 186 -3.55 14.39 -0.81
CA PRO A 186 -3.73 14.62 -2.24
C PRO A 186 -3.77 16.12 -2.57
N ALA A 187 -3.43 16.46 -3.80
CA ALA A 187 -3.49 17.82 -4.33
C ALA A 187 -4.29 17.87 -5.64
N ASP A 188 -4.93 18.99 -5.94
CA ASP A 188 -5.58 19.26 -7.22
C ASP A 188 -4.58 19.91 -8.19
N PRO A 189 -4.03 19.19 -9.18
CA PRO A 189 -3.06 19.77 -10.11
C PRO A 189 -3.76 20.66 -11.16
N PRO A 190 -3.04 21.62 -11.76
CA PRO A 190 -3.61 22.44 -12.83
C PRO A 190 -4.00 21.60 -14.06
N ARG A 191 -5.00 22.04 -14.81
CA ARG A 191 -5.30 21.47 -16.14
C ARG A 191 -4.12 21.73 -17.09
N PRO A 192 -3.79 20.78 -18.00
CA PRO A 192 -4.52 19.55 -18.30
C PRO A 192 -4.21 18.36 -17.36
N LEU A 193 -3.26 18.47 -16.42
CA LEU A 193 -2.73 17.32 -15.68
C LEU A 193 -3.77 16.58 -14.83
N ALA A 194 -4.77 17.27 -14.30
CA ALA A 194 -5.88 16.66 -13.54
C ALA A 194 -6.79 15.76 -14.39
N GLY A 195 -6.85 15.99 -15.71
CA GLY A 195 -7.87 15.40 -16.58
C GLY A 195 -9.31 15.69 -16.10
N PRO A 196 -10.26 14.76 -16.36
CA PRO A 196 -11.58 14.77 -15.74
C PRO A 196 -11.52 14.09 -14.36
N GLY A 197 -12.01 14.79 -13.32
CA GLY A 197 -12.00 14.30 -11.94
C GLY A 197 -12.67 12.92 -11.80
N SER A 198 -12.01 12.00 -11.08
CA SER A 198 -12.45 10.62 -10.95
C SER A 198 -11.98 10.00 -9.64
N ALA A 199 -12.85 9.30 -8.91
CA ALA A 199 -12.49 8.57 -7.69
C ALA A 199 -11.46 7.43 -7.91
N HIS A 200 -11.11 7.15 -9.17
CA HIS A 200 -10.08 6.19 -9.59
C HIS A 200 -8.71 6.84 -9.86
N VAL A 201 -8.58 8.16 -9.72
CA VAL A 201 -7.35 8.90 -9.98
C VAL A 201 -7.12 9.88 -8.83
N LEU A 202 -6.03 9.68 -8.09
CA LEU A 202 -5.56 10.63 -7.08
C LEU A 202 -4.19 11.18 -7.49
N HIS A 203 -3.98 12.47 -7.25
CA HIS A 203 -2.69 13.13 -7.46
C HIS A 203 -2.12 13.56 -6.11
N TYR A 204 -0.81 13.43 -5.95
CA TYR A 204 -0.06 13.84 -4.77
C TYR A 204 1.14 14.68 -5.22
N PRO A 205 1.56 15.69 -4.46
CA PRO A 205 2.81 16.39 -4.73
C PRO A 205 3.99 15.43 -4.59
N TRP A 206 5.03 15.56 -5.42
CA TRP A 206 6.27 14.83 -5.18
C TRP A 206 6.89 15.27 -3.85
N TYR A 207 7.24 14.30 -3.00
CA TYR A 207 7.81 14.57 -1.69
C TYR A 207 9.04 13.70 -1.44
N GLY A 208 10.08 14.32 -0.87
CA GLY A 208 11.30 13.64 -0.49
C GLY A 208 12.20 13.22 -1.65
N ASP A 209 13.29 12.57 -1.23
CA ASP A 209 14.37 12.06 -2.08
C ASP A 209 14.37 10.52 -2.08
N GLY A 210 13.45 9.91 -1.33
CA GLY A 210 13.24 8.48 -1.15
C GLY A 210 12.34 8.21 0.08
N ASP A 211 12.12 6.93 0.37
CA ASP A 211 11.57 6.45 1.62
C ASP A 211 12.66 6.07 2.64
N LEU A 212 12.28 5.89 3.90
CA LEU A 212 13.18 5.50 4.99
C LEU A 212 13.78 4.11 4.73
N GLY A 213 12.99 3.15 4.27
CA GLY A 213 13.44 1.78 4.00
C GLY A 213 14.61 1.74 3.03
N ALA A 214 14.42 2.26 1.82
CA ALA A 214 15.44 2.35 0.77
C ALA A 214 16.69 3.16 1.18
N ARG A 215 16.57 4.07 2.16
CA ARG A 215 17.67 4.91 2.66
C ARG A 215 18.33 4.42 3.95
N THR A 216 17.93 3.26 4.48
CA THR A 216 18.45 2.71 5.76
C THR A 216 19.95 2.34 5.71
N GLY A 217 20.50 2.05 4.52
CA GLY A 217 21.75 1.30 4.31
C GLY A 217 23.02 1.92 4.92
N GLY A 218 23.20 1.75 6.23
CA GLY A 218 24.34 2.26 6.99
C GLY A 218 24.23 3.74 7.42
N ASP A 219 23.12 4.42 7.15
CA ASP A 219 22.95 5.84 7.50
C ASP A 219 22.70 5.99 9.02
N PRO A 220 23.59 6.65 9.78
CA PRO A 220 23.45 6.81 11.24
C PRO A 220 22.26 7.70 11.64
N GLY A 221 21.70 8.47 10.71
CA GLY A 221 20.46 9.23 10.92
C GLY A 221 19.18 8.39 10.77
N ALA A 222 19.25 7.17 10.23
CA ALA A 222 18.07 6.34 10.00
C ALA A 222 17.29 5.99 11.30
N PRO A 223 17.93 5.59 12.43
CA PRO A 223 17.22 5.36 13.70
C PRO A 223 16.54 6.64 14.23
N GLY A 224 17.21 7.79 14.15
CA GLY A 224 16.60 9.08 14.54
C GLY A 224 15.36 9.42 13.70
N THR A 225 15.39 9.08 12.41
CA THR A 225 14.24 9.25 11.50
C THR A 225 13.12 8.26 11.80
N ALA A 226 13.45 7.03 12.19
CA ALA A 226 12.47 6.04 12.65
C ALA A 226 11.80 6.51 13.96
N GLY A 227 12.53 7.11 14.90
CA GLY A 227 11.95 7.74 16.09
C GLY A 227 11.00 8.89 15.76
N ALA A 228 11.37 9.76 14.82
CA ALA A 228 10.48 10.82 14.33
C ALA A 228 9.20 10.26 13.65
N ALA A 229 9.31 9.14 12.93
CA ALA A 229 8.17 8.42 12.36
C ALA A 229 7.30 7.75 13.43
N GLY A 230 7.91 7.20 14.49
CA GLY A 230 7.23 6.65 15.67
C GLY A 230 6.40 7.71 16.41
N ALA A 231 6.96 8.90 16.62
CA ALA A 231 6.22 10.04 17.17
C ALA A 231 5.05 10.47 16.24
N ALA A 232 5.27 10.53 14.92
CA ALA A 232 4.20 10.83 13.96
C ALA A 232 3.06 9.78 13.99
N LEU A 233 3.41 8.50 14.17
CA LEU A 233 2.45 7.40 14.33
C LEU A 233 1.70 7.48 15.67
N ALA A 234 2.40 7.81 16.77
CA ALA A 234 1.78 8.04 18.07
C ALA A 234 0.75 9.17 18.01
N ARG A 235 1.04 10.30 17.36
CA ARG A 235 0.05 11.37 17.15
C ARG A 235 -1.19 10.88 16.40
N LEU A 236 -1.01 10.08 15.33
CA LEU A 236 -2.12 9.48 14.59
C LEU A 236 -2.98 8.57 15.49
N HIS A 237 -2.33 7.74 16.31
CA HIS A 237 -3.01 6.86 17.26
C HIS A 237 -3.77 7.64 18.34
N LEU A 238 -3.17 8.69 18.89
CA LEU A 238 -3.69 9.53 19.97
C LEU A 238 -4.91 10.35 19.55
N LEU A 239 -4.98 10.83 18.29
CA LEU A 239 -6.19 11.45 17.71
C LEU A 239 -7.43 10.54 17.79
N GLY A 240 -7.21 9.21 17.81
CA GLY A 240 -8.22 8.20 18.09
C GLY A 240 -9.34 8.06 17.03
N PRO A 241 -10.27 7.11 17.25
CA PRO A 241 -11.33 6.79 16.28
C PRO A 241 -12.22 7.96 15.84
N GLY A 242 -12.31 9.02 16.64
CA GLY A 242 -13.13 10.20 16.37
C GLY A 242 -12.59 11.08 15.24
N ALA A 243 -11.27 11.14 15.04
CA ALA A 243 -10.66 11.95 13.98
C ALA A 243 -11.04 11.50 12.57
N ALA A 244 -11.47 10.24 12.39
CA ALA A 244 -12.05 9.76 11.15
C ALA A 244 -13.34 10.53 10.78
N GLY A 245 -14.15 10.94 11.75
CA GLY A 245 -15.46 11.56 11.53
C GLY A 245 -16.36 10.66 10.67
N THR A 246 -16.94 11.22 9.61
CA THR A 246 -17.78 10.50 8.64
C THR A 246 -17.01 9.91 7.45
N ALA A 247 -15.68 9.97 7.44
CA ALA A 247 -14.90 9.40 6.35
C ALA A 247 -14.94 7.86 6.39
N PRO A 248 -15.02 7.18 5.23
CA PRO A 248 -14.80 5.74 5.14
C PRO A 248 -13.49 5.31 5.79
N ARG A 249 -13.55 4.17 6.48
CA ARG A 249 -12.40 3.50 7.10
C ARG A 249 -12.57 1.99 6.96
N GLY A 250 -11.46 1.26 6.95
CA GLY A 250 -11.48 -0.20 7.00
C GLY A 250 -12.10 -0.71 8.30
N ALA A 251 -12.65 -1.93 8.24
CA ALA A 251 -13.07 -2.65 9.44
C ALA A 251 -11.86 -2.92 10.36
N PRO A 252 -12.07 -3.13 11.67
CA PRO A 252 -11.06 -3.71 12.55
C PRO A 252 -10.52 -5.03 11.99
N VAL A 253 -9.27 -5.35 12.32
CA VAL A 253 -8.68 -6.65 11.98
C VAL A 253 -9.06 -7.65 13.07
N GLU A 254 -9.99 -8.55 12.74
CA GLU A 254 -10.26 -9.74 13.53
C GLU A 254 -9.16 -10.80 13.24
N PRO A 255 -8.21 -11.09 14.17
CA PRO A 255 -7.05 -11.90 13.83
C PRO A 255 -7.41 -13.35 13.48
N ARG A 256 -8.32 -13.94 14.26
CA ARG A 256 -8.74 -15.35 14.15
C ARG A 256 -9.46 -15.67 12.82
N PRO A 257 -10.46 -14.90 12.35
CA PRO A 257 -10.99 -15.04 10.99
C PRO A 257 -9.96 -14.78 9.89
N ARG A 258 -9.10 -13.76 10.05
CA ARG A 258 -8.09 -13.39 9.02
C ARG A 258 -7.05 -14.49 8.81
N LEU A 259 -6.49 -15.05 9.88
CA LEU A 259 -5.51 -16.13 9.78
C LEU A 259 -6.15 -17.42 9.24
N ARG A 260 -7.39 -17.75 9.62
CA ARG A 260 -8.12 -18.91 9.05
C ARG A 260 -8.37 -18.78 7.55
N ALA A 261 -8.71 -17.58 7.06
CA ALA A 261 -8.83 -17.33 5.62
C ALA A 261 -7.48 -17.51 4.89
N LEU A 262 -6.38 -17.02 5.47
CA LEU A 262 -5.03 -17.15 4.90
C LEU A 262 -4.52 -18.60 4.90
N ALA A 263 -4.88 -19.40 5.91
CA ALA A 263 -4.59 -20.83 5.93
C ALA A 263 -5.33 -21.58 4.80
N ALA A 264 -6.59 -21.23 4.54
CA ALA A 264 -7.38 -21.80 3.44
C ALA A 264 -6.82 -21.40 2.06
N ASP A 265 -6.43 -20.13 1.89
CA ASP A 265 -5.71 -19.64 0.70
C ASP A 265 -4.40 -20.40 0.47
N LEU A 266 -3.60 -20.57 1.52
CA LEU A 266 -2.32 -21.28 1.47
C LEU A 266 -2.51 -22.78 1.15
N SER A 267 -3.60 -23.41 1.60
CA SER A 267 -3.90 -24.82 1.32
C SER A 267 -4.09 -25.09 -0.18
N ALA A 268 -4.60 -24.11 -0.94
CA ALA A 268 -4.68 -24.20 -2.40
C ALA A 268 -3.29 -24.09 -3.10
N LEU A 269 -2.27 -23.58 -2.40
CA LEU A 269 -0.89 -23.54 -2.87
C LEU A 269 -0.12 -24.79 -2.44
N ASP A 270 -0.19 -25.13 -1.15
CA ASP A 270 0.52 -26.23 -0.53
C ASP A 270 -0.15 -26.63 0.81
N PRO A 271 -0.82 -27.81 0.88
CA PRO A 271 -1.49 -28.26 2.10
C PRO A 271 -0.57 -28.46 3.30
N THR A 272 0.71 -28.82 3.08
CA THR A 272 1.68 -29.04 4.18
C THR A 272 2.09 -27.71 4.80
N LEU A 273 2.35 -26.68 3.97
CA LEU A 273 2.59 -25.33 4.48
C LEU A 273 1.35 -24.75 5.15
N ALA A 274 0.14 -25.08 4.68
CA ALA A 274 -1.11 -24.66 5.32
C ALA A 274 -1.34 -25.28 6.70
N ALA A 275 -0.96 -26.56 6.89
CA ALA A 275 -1.01 -27.21 8.20
C ALA A 275 -0.01 -26.57 9.19
N ALA A 276 1.23 -26.33 8.76
CA ALA A 276 2.25 -25.66 9.57
C ALA A 276 1.85 -24.21 9.91
N PHE A 277 1.26 -23.49 8.95
CA PHE A 277 0.68 -22.16 9.16
C PHE A 277 -0.45 -22.19 10.19
N ALA A 278 -1.35 -23.17 10.12
CA ALA A 278 -2.49 -23.25 11.02
C ALA A 278 -2.08 -23.51 12.48
N ALA A 279 -1.03 -24.32 12.71
CA ALA A 279 -0.44 -24.49 14.04
C ALA A 279 0.13 -23.17 14.58
N ALA A 280 1.06 -22.56 13.85
CA ALA A 280 1.67 -21.28 14.24
C ALA A 280 0.64 -20.14 14.39
N ALA A 281 -0.46 -20.19 13.63
CA ALA A 281 -1.56 -19.24 13.76
C ALA A 281 -2.33 -19.41 15.08
N GLU A 282 -2.62 -20.64 15.52
CA GLU A 282 -3.30 -20.87 16.79
C GLU A 282 -2.38 -20.56 17.99
N ASP A 283 -1.06 -20.76 17.88
CA ASP A 283 -0.07 -20.29 18.88
C ASP A 283 -0.09 -18.75 19.02
N VAL A 284 -0.05 -18.03 17.89
CA VAL A 284 -0.13 -16.56 17.86
C VAL A 284 -1.47 -16.07 18.42
N LEU A 285 -2.57 -16.75 18.09
CA LEU A 285 -3.89 -16.39 18.59
C LEU A 285 -4.03 -16.65 20.09
N ALA A 286 -3.40 -17.68 20.65
CA ALA A 286 -3.39 -17.91 22.09
C ALA A 286 -2.77 -16.73 22.86
N VAL A 287 -1.65 -16.18 22.38
CA VAL A 287 -1.00 -15.01 23.02
C VAL A 287 -1.84 -13.74 22.85
N LEU A 288 -2.46 -13.53 21.68
CA LEU A 288 -3.36 -12.38 21.46
C LEU A 288 -4.63 -12.47 22.32
N ASP A 289 -5.32 -13.62 22.32
CA ASP A 289 -6.53 -13.85 23.10
C ASP A 289 -6.26 -13.72 24.62
N ALA A 290 -5.07 -14.10 25.10
CA ALA A 290 -4.65 -13.94 26.50
C ALA A 290 -4.40 -12.47 26.92
N HIS A 291 -4.01 -11.59 25.99
CA HIS A 291 -3.87 -10.15 26.25
C HIS A 291 -5.22 -9.41 26.19
N GLY A 292 -6.24 -9.99 25.57
CA GLY A 292 -7.55 -9.38 25.39
C GLY A 292 -7.53 -8.22 24.38
N THR A 293 -8.52 -7.33 24.45
CA THR A 293 -8.62 -6.16 23.56
C THR A 293 -8.15 -4.89 24.24
N GLY A 294 -7.22 -4.20 23.58
CA GLY A 294 -6.62 -2.94 24.01
C GLY A 294 -7.38 -1.68 23.57
N ALA A 295 -6.87 -0.54 24.01
CA ALA A 295 -7.45 0.78 23.73
C ALA A 295 -7.46 1.09 22.23
N GLN A 296 -8.66 1.34 21.69
CA GLN A 296 -8.89 1.58 20.26
C GLN A 296 -8.32 2.94 19.80
N ARG A 297 -7.54 2.89 18.73
CA ARG A 297 -6.82 4.00 18.07
C ARG A 297 -7.28 4.14 16.62
N LEU A 298 -6.92 5.26 15.98
CA LEU A 298 -6.94 5.36 14.52
C LEU A 298 -5.60 4.84 14.01
N LEU A 299 -5.61 3.83 13.14
CA LEU A 299 -4.41 3.16 12.64
C LEU A 299 -4.09 3.58 11.20
N HIS A 300 -2.82 3.46 10.83
CA HIS A 300 -2.36 3.56 9.44
C HIS A 300 -2.84 2.35 8.63
N GLY A 301 -2.62 1.15 9.18
CA GLY A 301 -3.22 -0.11 8.77
C GLY A 301 -2.30 -1.09 8.04
N ASP A 302 -1.12 -0.67 7.59
CA ASP A 302 -0.02 -1.52 7.09
C ASP A 302 1.36 -0.86 7.25
N PHE A 303 1.54 -0.09 8.33
CA PHE A 303 2.70 0.80 8.55
C PHE A 303 4.07 0.11 8.40
N SER A 304 4.92 0.66 7.54
CA SER A 304 6.27 0.14 7.22
C SER A 304 7.24 1.25 6.77
N ALA A 305 8.54 0.94 6.72
CA ALA A 305 9.58 1.93 6.39
C ALA A 305 9.47 2.51 4.96
N ASP A 306 8.94 1.74 3.99
CA ASP A 306 8.67 2.21 2.62
C ASP A 306 7.49 3.21 2.55
N GLN A 307 6.74 3.38 3.64
CA GLN A 307 5.64 4.35 3.77
C GLN A 307 6.06 5.66 4.45
N VAL A 308 7.32 5.79 4.88
CA VAL A 308 7.88 7.02 5.47
C VAL A 308 8.77 7.73 4.44
N LEU A 309 8.19 8.66 3.68
CA LEU A 309 8.93 9.49 2.71
C LEU A 309 9.77 10.53 3.43
N VAL A 310 11.00 10.78 2.99
CA VAL A 310 11.99 11.60 3.70
C VAL A 310 12.70 12.60 2.77
N ARG A 311 12.93 13.83 3.24
CA ARG A 311 13.62 14.90 2.49
C ARG A 311 14.90 15.34 3.22
N GLY A 312 15.99 15.48 2.49
CA GLY A 312 17.29 15.89 3.03
C GLY A 312 18.03 14.76 3.78
N PRO A 313 19.02 15.09 4.61
CA PRO A 313 19.71 14.12 5.48
C PRO A 313 18.74 13.42 6.45
N LEU A 314 19.07 12.19 6.85
CA LEU A 314 18.32 11.48 7.88
C LEU A 314 18.68 12.00 9.29
N GLY A 315 17.73 11.88 10.22
CA GLY A 315 17.88 12.27 11.63
C GLY A 315 16.53 12.60 12.27
N ALA A 316 16.53 12.85 13.58
CA ALA A 316 15.30 13.15 14.33
C ALA A 316 14.56 14.44 13.89
N ALA A 317 15.26 15.35 13.20
CA ALA A 317 14.69 16.57 12.62
C ALA A 317 14.38 16.44 11.11
N ALA A 318 14.56 15.26 10.50
CA ALA A 318 14.38 15.07 9.06
C ALA A 318 12.92 15.29 8.64
N PRO A 319 12.63 16.19 7.68
CA PRO A 319 11.27 16.40 7.19
C PRO A 319 10.69 15.15 6.52
N LEU A 320 9.79 14.46 7.21
CA LEU A 320 9.15 13.21 6.75
C LEU A 320 7.67 13.39 6.34
N ARG A 321 7.13 12.43 5.57
CA ARG A 321 5.69 12.25 5.32
C ARG A 321 5.26 10.78 5.29
N LEU A 322 4.14 10.47 5.95
CA LEU A 322 3.47 9.16 5.93
C LEU A 322 2.63 9.02 4.64
N THR A 323 2.61 7.84 4.01
CA THR A 323 1.94 7.59 2.72
C THR A 323 1.27 6.22 2.59
N ASP A 324 0.44 6.03 1.55
CA ASP A 324 -0.39 4.83 1.28
C ASP A 324 -1.38 4.44 2.39
N LEU A 325 -1.95 5.44 3.09
CA LEU A 325 -3.06 5.34 4.06
C LEU A 325 -4.40 4.78 3.47
N ASP A 326 -4.35 3.93 2.44
CA ASP A 326 -5.46 3.16 1.86
C ASP A 326 -6.13 2.20 2.86
N ARG A 327 -5.48 1.92 4.00
CA ARG A 327 -5.90 0.91 4.99
C ARG A 327 -6.34 1.45 6.35
N VAL A 328 -6.51 2.77 6.48
CA VAL A 328 -6.86 3.40 7.76
C VAL A 328 -8.12 2.74 8.35
N ARG A 329 -7.97 2.25 9.58
CA ARG A 329 -8.99 1.51 10.34
C ARG A 329 -8.97 1.91 11.81
N THR A 330 -9.85 1.34 12.61
CA THR A 330 -9.70 1.32 14.07
C THR A 330 -9.08 0.01 14.53
N GLY A 331 -8.26 0.05 15.58
CA GLY A 331 -7.62 -1.11 16.18
C GLY A 331 -6.62 -0.67 17.25
N GLU A 332 -5.74 -1.56 17.69
CA GLU A 332 -4.74 -1.28 18.72
C GLU A 332 -3.43 -0.76 18.15
N ALA A 333 -2.70 0.05 18.92
CA ALA A 333 -1.39 0.57 18.51
C ALA A 333 -0.38 -0.55 18.15
N ALA A 334 -0.51 -1.72 18.79
CA ALA A 334 0.32 -2.90 18.53
C ALA A 334 0.15 -3.47 17.10
N ASP A 335 -0.98 -3.25 16.43
CA ASP A 335 -1.23 -3.68 15.05
C ASP A 335 -0.28 -2.97 14.08
N ASP A 336 -0.19 -1.63 14.11
CA ASP A 336 0.76 -0.87 13.28
C ASP A 336 2.23 -1.09 13.69
N LEU A 337 2.52 -1.11 15.00
CA LEU A 337 3.88 -1.28 15.51
C LEU A 337 4.45 -2.67 15.19
N GLY A 338 3.64 -3.72 15.36
CA GLY A 338 3.95 -5.08 14.92
C GLY A 338 4.01 -5.22 13.40
N CYS A 339 3.29 -4.39 12.64
CA CYS A 339 3.40 -4.34 11.17
C CYS A 339 4.80 -3.89 10.73
N PHE A 340 5.30 -2.82 11.35
CA PHE A 340 6.64 -2.28 11.08
C PHE A 340 7.72 -3.30 11.45
N ALA A 341 7.67 -3.85 12.67
CA ALA A 341 8.59 -4.88 13.13
C ALA A 341 8.58 -6.14 12.25
N ALA A 342 7.41 -6.56 11.74
CA ALA A 342 7.29 -7.72 10.87
C ALA A 342 7.98 -7.51 9.51
N VAL A 343 7.90 -6.30 8.94
CA VAL A 343 8.61 -5.99 7.69
C VAL A 343 10.12 -6.02 7.91
N ARG A 344 10.63 -5.43 9.00
CA ARG A 344 12.05 -5.49 9.38
C ARG A 344 12.54 -6.93 9.60
N ALA A 345 11.75 -7.76 10.28
CA ALA A 345 12.06 -9.17 10.51
C ALA A 345 12.12 -9.99 9.20
N LEU A 346 11.23 -9.69 8.25
CA LEU A 346 11.21 -10.34 6.93
C LEU A 346 12.40 -9.93 6.05
N GLU A 347 12.78 -8.65 6.07
CA GLU A 347 13.98 -8.14 5.39
C GLU A 347 15.26 -8.79 5.94
N ALA A 348 15.35 -9.01 7.26
CA ALA A 348 16.48 -9.69 7.89
C ALA A 348 16.54 -11.20 7.54
N LEU A 349 15.38 -11.87 7.46
CA LEU A 349 15.26 -13.29 7.12
C LEU A 349 15.60 -13.58 5.65
N GLU A 350 15.11 -12.75 4.73
CA GLU A 350 15.25 -12.97 3.29
C GLU A 350 16.52 -12.30 2.71
N GLY A 351 17.08 -11.33 3.44
CA GLY A 351 18.21 -10.51 3.00
C GLY A 351 17.78 -9.38 2.05
N PRO A 352 18.74 -8.55 1.59
CA PRO A 352 18.47 -7.55 0.57
C PRO A 352 17.92 -8.22 -0.69
N VAL A 353 16.68 -7.89 -1.07
CA VAL A 353 16.11 -8.33 -2.35
C VAL A 353 17.01 -7.77 -3.46
N PRO A 354 17.64 -8.61 -4.30
CA PRO A 354 18.50 -8.11 -5.37
C PRO A 354 17.63 -7.28 -6.32
N ASP A 355 17.96 -6.00 -6.50
CA ASP A 355 17.22 -5.15 -7.44
C ASP A 355 17.37 -5.75 -8.84
N ALA A 356 16.24 -6.10 -9.44
CA ALA A 356 16.18 -6.71 -10.76
C ALA A 356 16.63 -5.78 -11.91
N ALA A 357 17.14 -4.58 -11.61
CA ALA A 357 17.90 -3.73 -12.51
C ALA A 357 19.43 -3.95 -12.46
N ALA A 358 19.97 -4.55 -11.39
CA ALA A 358 21.40 -4.73 -11.14
C ALA A 358 21.74 -6.21 -10.88
N GLY A 359 22.24 -6.90 -11.91
CA GLY A 359 22.55 -8.34 -11.87
C GLY A 359 23.80 -8.73 -11.08
N GLY A 360 23.91 -8.27 -9.83
CA GLY A 360 24.98 -8.67 -8.91
C GLY A 360 24.77 -10.09 -8.32
N PRO A 361 25.83 -10.72 -7.79
CA PRO A 361 25.71 -11.99 -7.08
C PRO A 361 24.91 -11.82 -5.78
N ALA A 362 24.24 -12.89 -5.34
CA ALA A 362 23.44 -12.86 -4.12
C ALA A 362 24.32 -12.60 -2.88
N PRO A 363 23.89 -11.71 -1.95
CA PRO A 363 24.67 -11.40 -0.75
C PRO A 363 24.77 -12.60 0.21
N ALA A 364 25.91 -12.71 0.89
CA ALA A 364 26.15 -13.72 1.91
C ALA A 364 25.60 -13.28 3.29
N ALA A 365 25.41 -14.26 4.17
CA ALA A 365 24.81 -14.14 5.51
C ALA A 365 23.36 -13.65 5.53
N ARG A 366 22.42 -14.60 5.70
CA ARG A 366 21.13 -14.29 6.34
C ARG A 366 21.40 -13.86 7.78
N ALA A 367 20.59 -12.94 8.32
CA ALA A 367 20.63 -12.66 9.76
C ALA A 367 20.28 -13.91 10.56
N ASP A 368 20.69 -13.95 11.84
CA ASP A 368 20.26 -14.99 12.77
C ASP A 368 18.73 -14.96 12.89
N PRO A 369 17.98 -16.00 12.46
CA PRO A 369 16.52 -16.01 12.50
C PRO A 369 15.97 -16.14 13.93
N THR A 370 16.83 -16.27 14.94
CA THR A 370 16.49 -16.25 16.38
C THR A 370 16.70 -14.89 17.03
N ALA A 371 17.23 -13.90 16.32
CA ALA A 371 17.33 -12.53 16.80
C ALA A 371 15.93 -11.92 17.00
N ASP A 372 15.70 -11.29 18.16
CA ASP A 372 14.43 -10.61 18.44
C ASP A 372 14.29 -9.37 17.54
N PRO A 373 13.26 -9.26 16.67
CA PRO A 373 13.11 -8.11 15.77
C PRO A 373 12.79 -6.82 16.52
N LEU A 374 12.41 -6.88 17.81
CA LEU A 374 12.30 -5.68 18.65
C LEU A 374 13.67 -5.07 19.00
N ALA A 375 14.77 -5.79 18.73
CA ALA A 375 16.15 -5.30 18.84
C ALA A 375 16.73 -4.76 17.52
N ASP A 376 15.97 -4.74 16.41
CA ASP A 376 16.36 -3.99 15.21
C ASP A 376 16.45 -2.49 15.54
N PRO A 377 17.54 -1.77 15.19
CA PRO A 377 17.72 -0.38 15.60
C PRO A 377 16.66 0.60 15.09
N LEU A 378 15.97 0.31 13.97
CA LEU A 378 14.83 1.13 13.55
C LEU A 378 13.59 0.80 14.37
N VAL A 379 13.33 -0.48 14.67
CA VAL A 379 12.19 -0.89 15.51
C VAL A 379 12.31 -0.33 16.91
N ALA A 380 13.50 -0.43 17.53
CA ALA A 380 13.79 0.14 18.85
C ALA A 380 13.56 1.66 18.87
N ALA A 381 14.21 2.40 17.96
CA ALA A 381 14.07 3.86 17.91
C ALA A 381 12.64 4.31 17.57
N LEU A 382 11.91 3.57 16.73
CA LEU A 382 10.49 3.84 16.44
C LEU A 382 9.60 3.65 17.67
N LEU A 383 9.84 2.59 18.47
CA LEU A 383 9.13 2.35 19.73
C LEU A 383 9.45 3.42 20.78
N GLU A 384 10.71 3.85 20.88
CA GLU A 384 11.13 4.97 21.75
C GLU A 384 10.44 6.28 21.36
N GLY A 385 10.47 6.64 20.06
CA GLY A 385 9.81 7.85 19.55
C GLY A 385 8.29 7.83 19.72
N TRP A 386 7.66 6.66 19.53
CA TRP A 386 6.24 6.46 19.83
C TRP A 386 5.95 6.65 21.33
N ALA A 387 6.76 6.05 22.20
CA ALA A 387 6.58 6.13 23.65
C ALA A 387 6.80 7.55 24.21
N ALA A 388 7.77 8.30 23.68
CA ALA A 388 8.05 9.67 24.08
C ALA A 388 6.87 10.63 23.79
N GLU A 389 6.22 10.46 22.65
CA GLU A 389 5.02 11.23 22.25
C GLU A 389 3.75 10.76 22.99
N ALA A 390 3.67 9.46 23.31
CA ALA A 390 2.55 8.86 24.03
C ALA A 390 2.53 9.20 25.54
N ALA A 391 3.71 9.35 26.17
CA ALA A 391 3.85 9.51 27.62
C ALA A 391 3.12 10.75 28.21
N PRO A 392 3.16 11.97 27.61
CA PRO A 392 2.39 13.12 28.09
C PRO A 392 0.87 12.89 28.11
N HIS A 393 0.39 11.94 27.30
CA HIS A 393 -1.02 11.57 27.18
C HIS A 393 -1.40 10.37 28.08
N GLY A 394 -0.51 9.95 28.98
CA GLY A 394 -0.69 8.78 29.86
C GLY A 394 -0.69 7.43 29.15
N ALA A 395 -0.48 7.40 27.82
CA ALA A 395 -0.43 6.18 27.04
C ALA A 395 0.94 5.52 27.16
N ARG A 396 0.95 4.20 27.37
CA ARG A 396 2.16 3.38 27.44
C ARG A 396 2.35 2.59 26.14
N PRO A 397 3.58 2.28 25.72
CA PRO A 397 3.82 1.36 24.61
C PRO A 397 3.26 -0.04 24.95
N PRO A 398 2.84 -0.83 23.95
CA PRO A 398 2.43 -2.22 24.18
C PRO A 398 3.60 -3.05 24.72
N GLY A 399 3.30 -4.08 25.52
CA GLY A 399 4.32 -4.98 26.07
C GLY A 399 5.05 -5.77 24.98
N PRO A 400 6.32 -6.18 25.20
CA PRO A 400 7.13 -6.85 24.19
C PRO A 400 6.54 -8.19 23.73
N GLU A 401 5.80 -8.88 24.59
CA GLU A 401 5.08 -10.12 24.26
C GLU A 401 3.94 -9.85 23.25
N LEU A 402 3.07 -8.88 23.55
CA LEU A 402 2.01 -8.42 22.64
C LEU A 402 2.58 -7.89 21.32
N LEU A 403 3.71 -7.16 21.35
CA LEU A 403 4.39 -6.70 20.14
C LEU A 403 4.92 -7.89 19.31
N ARG A 404 5.53 -8.91 19.91
CA ARG A 404 5.96 -10.12 19.19
C ARG A 404 4.78 -10.91 18.63
N ALA A 405 3.65 -11.00 19.34
CA ALA A 405 2.43 -11.63 18.84
C ALA A 405 1.83 -10.91 17.62
N TRP A 406 1.71 -9.57 17.67
CA TRP A 406 1.29 -8.78 16.50
C TRP A 406 2.31 -8.82 15.36
N THR A 407 3.61 -8.88 15.66
CA THR A 407 4.68 -9.10 14.67
C THR A 407 4.49 -10.44 13.96
N ALA A 408 4.32 -11.53 14.72
CA ALA A 408 4.07 -12.87 14.20
C ALA A 408 2.80 -12.94 13.34
N HIS A 409 1.70 -12.32 13.78
CA HIS A 409 0.48 -12.16 12.99
C HIS A 409 0.73 -11.45 11.65
N HIS A 410 1.57 -10.40 11.64
CA HIS A 410 1.93 -9.68 10.41
C HIS A 410 2.95 -10.40 9.52
N VAL A 411 3.76 -11.30 10.07
CA VAL A 411 4.59 -12.26 9.32
C VAL A 411 3.71 -13.33 8.66
N LEU A 412 2.77 -13.94 9.41
CA LEU A 412 1.79 -14.89 8.87
C LEU A 412 0.89 -14.23 7.80
N ALA A 413 0.43 -12.99 8.02
CA ALA A 413 -0.30 -12.20 7.03
C ALA A 413 0.44 -12.03 5.68
N ARG A 414 1.75 -12.27 5.68
CA ARG A 414 2.66 -12.15 4.54
C ARG A 414 3.28 -13.49 4.11
N ALA A 415 2.87 -14.62 4.68
CA ALA A 415 3.49 -15.93 4.42
C ALA A 415 3.44 -16.36 2.94
N ALA A 416 2.36 -16.01 2.22
CA ALA A 416 2.19 -16.32 0.79
C ALA A 416 2.81 -15.28 -0.17
N GLU A 417 3.50 -14.25 0.32
CA GLU A 417 4.11 -13.24 -0.55
C GLU A 417 5.25 -13.76 -1.44
N PRO A 418 6.13 -14.71 -1.03
CA PRO A 418 7.15 -15.25 -1.93
C PRO A 418 6.54 -15.89 -3.20
N PHE A 419 5.37 -16.53 -3.09
CA PHE A 419 4.61 -17.01 -4.25
C PHE A 419 4.05 -15.85 -5.09
N ARG A 420 3.51 -14.80 -4.45
CA ARG A 420 3.05 -13.58 -5.14
C ARG A 420 4.20 -12.76 -5.76
N ALA A 421 5.42 -12.92 -5.28
CA ALA A 421 6.66 -12.38 -5.83
C ALA A 421 7.27 -13.27 -6.93
N THR A 422 6.62 -14.40 -7.26
CA THR A 422 7.12 -15.42 -8.21
C THR A 422 8.54 -15.89 -7.89
N HIS A 423 8.88 -15.98 -6.61
CA HIS A 423 10.19 -16.44 -6.14
C HIS A 423 10.37 -17.94 -6.45
N PRO A 424 11.48 -18.37 -7.08
CA PRO A 424 11.65 -19.78 -7.48
C PRO A 424 11.66 -20.74 -6.29
N GLY A 425 12.22 -20.31 -5.15
CA GLY A 425 12.19 -21.04 -3.88
C GLY A 425 11.00 -20.69 -2.97
N TRP A 426 9.85 -20.25 -3.50
CA TRP A 426 8.75 -19.70 -2.68
C TRP A 426 8.32 -20.60 -1.52
N ARG A 427 8.28 -21.92 -1.70
CA ARG A 427 7.94 -22.88 -0.63
C ARG A 427 8.85 -22.75 0.58
N ALA A 428 10.17 -22.70 0.35
CA ALA A 428 11.17 -22.60 1.42
C ALA A 428 11.11 -21.22 2.11
N ALA A 429 10.88 -20.15 1.34
CA ALA A 429 10.68 -18.81 1.90
C ALA A 429 9.39 -18.75 2.75
N THR A 430 8.25 -19.25 2.25
CA THR A 430 6.99 -19.36 3.01
C THR A 430 7.14 -20.19 4.28
N ALA A 431 7.86 -21.32 4.22
CA ALA A 431 8.18 -22.12 5.40
C ALA A 431 9.04 -21.34 6.42
N GLY A 432 10.05 -20.60 5.96
CA GLY A 432 10.85 -19.71 6.81
C GLY A 432 10.03 -18.62 7.48
N ARG A 433 9.09 -17.99 6.76
CA ARG A 433 8.16 -17.01 7.33
C ARG A 433 7.25 -17.63 8.41
N ILE A 434 6.73 -18.85 8.20
CA ILE A 434 5.92 -19.57 9.19
C ILE A 434 6.76 -19.93 10.44
N ALA A 435 7.99 -20.42 10.25
CA ALA A 435 8.90 -20.75 11.34
C ALA A 435 9.30 -19.52 12.17
N LEU A 436 9.56 -18.38 11.52
CA LEU A 436 9.79 -17.10 12.18
C LEU A 436 8.58 -16.69 13.05
N ALA A 437 7.36 -16.78 12.52
CA ALA A 437 6.16 -16.44 13.28
C ALA A 437 5.98 -17.31 14.54
N ALA A 438 6.22 -18.63 14.44
CA ALA A 438 6.20 -19.52 15.59
C ALA A 438 7.31 -19.19 16.61
N ALA A 439 8.53 -18.92 16.15
CA ALA A 439 9.66 -18.56 17.01
C ALA A 439 9.41 -17.28 17.82
N LEU A 440 8.71 -16.29 17.24
CA LEU A 440 8.41 -15.02 17.90
C LEU A 440 7.48 -15.16 19.12
N VAL A 441 6.57 -16.14 19.12
CA VAL A 441 5.66 -16.41 20.25
C VAL A 441 6.15 -17.54 21.16
N ALA A 442 6.99 -18.44 20.67
CA ALA A 442 7.70 -19.43 21.49
C ALA A 442 8.89 -18.82 22.27
N ALA A 443 9.39 -17.65 21.85
CA ALA A 443 10.44 -16.92 22.57
C ALA A 443 9.94 -16.53 23.98
N PRO A 444 10.55 -17.04 25.07
CA PRO A 444 10.09 -16.72 26.42
C PRO A 444 10.19 -15.23 26.66
N ALA A 445 9.27 -14.69 27.47
CA ALA A 445 9.35 -13.32 27.96
C ALA A 445 10.60 -13.15 28.84
N ARG A 446 11.76 -12.91 28.21
CA ARG A 446 13.00 -12.51 28.86
C ARG A 446 12.67 -11.25 29.66
N ALA A 447 12.61 -11.39 30.98
CA ALA A 447 12.50 -10.25 31.88
C ALA A 447 13.60 -9.24 31.51
N PRO A 448 13.31 -7.93 31.53
CA PRO A 448 14.33 -6.92 31.24
C PRO A 448 15.51 -7.19 32.18
N ALA A 449 16.69 -7.44 31.61
CA ALA A 449 17.87 -7.77 32.38
C ALA A 449 18.09 -6.64 33.38
N ALA A 450 17.95 -6.94 34.68
CA ALA A 450 18.04 -5.95 35.72
C ALA A 450 19.40 -5.27 35.61
N THR A 451 19.42 -4.03 35.13
CA THR A 451 20.65 -3.25 34.92
C THR A 451 21.35 -3.19 36.26
N GLY A 452 22.46 -3.92 36.36
CA GLY A 452 23.12 -4.18 37.64
C GLY A 452 23.45 -2.87 38.31
N ALA A 453 22.71 -2.54 39.37
CA ALA A 453 22.92 -1.32 40.13
C ALA A 453 24.33 -1.38 40.72
N ALA A 454 25.26 -0.68 40.07
CA ALA A 454 26.67 -0.69 40.44
C ALA A 454 26.77 -0.21 41.89
N ARG A 455 27.04 -1.16 42.80
CA ARG A 455 26.92 -0.97 44.24
C ARG A 455 28.03 -0.05 44.70
N ALA A 456 27.75 1.25 44.74
CA ALA A 456 28.71 2.26 45.14
C ALA A 456 29.32 1.92 46.51
N PRO A 457 30.66 2.08 46.68
CA PRO A 457 31.29 1.87 47.96
C PRO A 457 30.77 2.93 48.94
N GLY A 458 30.17 2.48 50.05
CA GLY A 458 29.54 3.37 51.01
C GLY A 458 30.56 4.17 51.83
N PRO A 459 30.37 5.49 52.05
CA PRO A 459 31.11 6.22 53.06
C PRO A 459 30.64 5.79 54.46
N GLY A 460 31.58 5.59 55.40
CA GLY A 460 31.26 5.38 56.81
C GLY A 460 31.12 6.70 57.58
N GLY A 461 30.74 6.62 58.87
CA GLY A 461 30.90 7.74 59.82
C GLY A 461 29.65 8.56 60.13
N VAL A 462 28.75 7.97 60.92
CA VAL A 462 27.74 8.64 61.77
C VAL A 462 28.50 9.53 62.80
N PRO A 463 28.07 10.78 63.19
CA PRO A 463 26.79 11.00 63.87
C PRO A 463 26.00 12.32 63.69
N ALA A 464 24.77 12.22 64.21
CA ALA A 464 23.66 13.18 64.34
C ALA A 464 23.94 14.65 64.71
N GLY A 465 23.05 15.54 64.25
CA GLY A 465 22.88 16.92 64.76
C GLY A 465 21.61 17.65 64.28
N ALA A 466 20.87 18.24 65.23
CA ALA A 466 19.90 19.36 65.12
C ALA A 466 18.69 19.35 64.13
N ARG A 467 17.48 19.27 64.74
CA ARG A 467 16.24 20.07 64.52
C ARG A 467 16.04 20.87 63.20
N ALA A 468 14.82 20.80 62.61
CA ALA A 468 13.84 21.91 62.65
C ALA A 468 12.46 21.60 61.98
N THR A 469 11.45 22.39 62.34
CA THR A 469 10.01 22.37 62.00
C THR A 469 9.61 22.93 60.62
N GLY A 470 8.48 22.46 60.06
CA GLY A 470 7.73 23.10 58.95
C GLY A 470 6.91 22.08 58.13
N SER A 471 5.64 21.78 58.48
CA SER A 471 4.39 22.51 58.15
C SER A 471 3.88 22.33 56.70
N ALA A 472 2.61 21.96 56.55
CA ALA A 472 1.88 21.77 55.28
C ALA A 472 1.01 23.01 54.91
N PRO A 473 0.22 23.04 53.81
CA PRO A 473 -0.89 22.13 53.46
C PRO A 473 -0.69 21.43 52.08
N ALA A 474 -1.38 20.35 51.68
CA ALA A 474 -2.71 19.79 51.99
C ALA A 474 -3.90 20.48 51.27
N THR A 475 -4.07 20.19 49.98
CA THR A 475 -5.24 20.58 49.15
C THR A 475 -6.47 19.71 49.45
N ALA A 476 -7.66 20.28 49.27
CA ALA A 476 -8.92 19.74 49.81
C ALA A 476 -9.54 18.59 49.00
N VAL A 477 -10.25 17.71 49.72
CA VAL A 477 -11.15 16.68 49.17
C VAL A 477 -12.55 17.28 48.98
N LEU A 478 -13.21 16.93 47.87
CA LEU A 478 -14.67 17.00 47.77
C LEU A 478 -15.21 15.66 47.26
N ARG A 479 -16.11 15.05 48.03
CA ARG A 479 -16.84 13.83 47.66
C ARG A 479 -18.18 14.22 47.02
N GLY A 480 -18.55 13.55 45.94
CA GLY A 480 -19.92 13.50 45.42
C GLY A 480 -20.34 12.04 45.29
N ALA A 481 -21.44 11.64 45.94
CA ALA A 481 -21.87 10.25 45.99
C ALA A 481 -23.06 9.96 45.09
N ALA A 482 -22.93 8.87 44.32
CA ALA A 482 -23.93 7.86 43.95
C ALA A 482 -25.44 8.18 43.96
N THR A 483 -26.10 7.79 42.85
CA THR A 483 -27.36 7.02 42.89
C THR A 483 -27.34 5.95 41.78
N ALA A 484 -27.93 4.78 42.03
CA ALA A 484 -28.03 3.67 41.07
C ALA A 484 -29.44 3.56 40.46
N SER A 485 -29.60 2.85 39.34
CA SER A 485 -30.90 2.33 38.85
C SER A 485 -30.74 1.22 37.80
N ALA A 486 -31.33 0.06 38.08
CA ALA A 486 -31.54 -1.10 37.21
C ALA A 486 -32.41 -2.13 37.98
N PRO A 487 -33.04 -3.15 37.35
CA PRO A 487 -33.52 -3.26 35.96
C PRO A 487 -35.00 -3.75 35.87
N ALA A 488 -35.59 -3.73 34.67
CA ALA A 488 -36.76 -4.55 34.28
C ALA A 488 -36.77 -4.71 32.73
N GLY A 489 -37.27 -5.79 32.12
CA GLY A 489 -37.86 -7.02 32.69
C GLY A 489 -38.01 -8.14 31.64
N ALA A 490 -38.48 -9.30 32.11
CA ALA A 490 -38.54 -10.60 31.42
C ALA A 490 -39.33 -10.69 30.09
N GLY A 491 -39.06 -11.74 29.30
CA GLY A 491 -39.93 -12.15 28.17
C GLY A 491 -39.38 -13.25 27.24
N GLY A 492 -39.88 -14.48 27.38
CA GLY A 492 -39.88 -15.53 26.33
C GLY A 492 -41.31 -15.78 25.81
N PRO A 493 -41.63 -16.84 25.03
CA PRO A 493 -40.85 -18.06 24.79
C PRO A 493 -40.77 -18.50 23.29
N ALA A 494 -40.46 -19.78 23.05
CA ALA A 494 -40.11 -20.39 21.76
C ALA A 494 -41.28 -20.77 20.82
N ALA A 495 -40.97 -21.01 19.52
CA ALA A 495 -41.48 -22.13 18.72
C ALA A 495 -40.85 -22.20 17.31
N GLY A 496 -40.92 -23.38 16.65
CA GLY A 496 -40.95 -23.51 15.19
C GLY A 496 -39.67 -24.00 14.50
N ALA A 497 -39.76 -25.13 13.77
CA ALA A 497 -38.70 -25.67 12.92
C ALA A 497 -39.11 -25.71 11.44
N ALA A 498 -38.17 -25.47 10.53
CA ALA A 498 -38.33 -25.77 9.10
C ALA A 498 -36.96 -26.01 8.44
N ALA A 499 -36.80 -27.13 7.72
CA ALA A 499 -35.59 -27.43 6.96
C ALA A 499 -35.72 -26.96 5.51
N ALA A 500 -34.76 -26.15 5.03
CA ALA A 500 -34.69 -25.71 3.63
C ALA A 500 -33.31 -26.03 3.03
N ARG A 501 -33.28 -26.88 1.99
CA ARG A 501 -32.04 -27.29 1.31
C ARG A 501 -31.54 -26.20 0.36
N GLY A 502 -30.92 -25.16 0.90
CA GLY A 502 -30.24 -24.13 0.12
C GLY A 502 -28.93 -24.66 -0.50
N ARG A 503 -28.80 -24.59 -1.84
CA ARG A 503 -27.48 -24.73 -2.49
C ARG A 503 -26.61 -23.51 -2.09
N PRO A 504 -25.34 -23.69 -1.72
CA PRO A 504 -24.45 -22.54 -1.53
C PRO A 504 -24.24 -21.84 -2.88
N GLY A 505 -24.64 -20.56 -2.94
CA GLY A 505 -24.21 -19.68 -4.03
C GLY A 505 -22.71 -19.38 -3.92
N PRO A 506 -22.03 -19.00 -5.01
CA PRO A 506 -20.62 -18.62 -4.94
C PRO A 506 -20.45 -17.36 -4.08
N GLY A 507 -19.80 -17.52 -2.93
CA GLY A 507 -19.37 -16.39 -2.09
C GLY A 507 -18.31 -15.52 -2.78
N PRO A 508 -17.93 -14.38 -2.17
CA PRO A 508 -16.87 -13.53 -2.70
C PRO A 508 -15.57 -14.32 -2.90
N GLY A 509 -15.06 -14.35 -4.13
CA GLY A 509 -14.00 -15.29 -4.53
C GLY A 509 -12.63 -14.99 -3.90
N PRO A 510 -11.95 -15.99 -3.29
CA PRO A 510 -11.16 -15.87 -2.05
C PRO A 510 -9.91 -14.99 -2.04
N TRP A 511 -9.54 -14.31 -3.13
CA TRP A 511 -8.30 -13.53 -3.23
C TRP A 511 -8.59 -12.04 -3.42
N GLU A 512 -9.41 -11.53 -2.52
CA GLU A 512 -9.70 -10.12 -2.28
C GLU A 512 -9.26 -9.82 -0.84
N ASP A 513 -8.87 -8.59 -0.53
CA ASP A 513 -8.30 -8.24 0.78
C ASP A 513 -9.40 -8.35 1.87
N PRO A 514 -9.30 -9.22 2.90
CA PRO A 514 -10.44 -9.61 3.74
C PRO A 514 -10.98 -8.49 4.66
N GLY A 515 -10.32 -7.33 4.70
CA GLY A 515 -10.85 -6.11 5.33
C GLY A 515 -11.79 -5.28 4.45
N GLN A 516 -12.41 -5.87 3.41
CA GLN A 516 -13.31 -5.19 2.47
C GLN A 516 -14.72 -5.78 2.47
N ASP A 517 -15.65 -5.05 3.08
CA ASP A 517 -17.08 -5.35 3.17
C ASP A 517 -17.77 -5.34 1.78
N PRO A 518 -18.58 -6.36 1.42
CA PRO A 518 -19.29 -6.40 0.14
C PRO A 518 -20.41 -5.35 0.04
N GLY A 519 -20.06 -4.17 -0.49
CA GLY A 519 -21.02 -3.10 -0.81
C GLY A 519 -22.20 -3.56 -1.69
N PRO A 520 -23.35 -2.85 -1.60
CA PRO A 520 -24.64 -3.37 -2.04
C PRO A 520 -24.72 -3.73 -3.52
N GLY A 521 -25.41 -4.84 -3.81
CA GLY A 521 -25.55 -5.40 -5.15
C GLY A 521 -26.24 -4.45 -6.15
N PRO A 522 -25.97 -4.61 -7.47
CA PRO A 522 -26.47 -3.70 -8.48
C PRO A 522 -28.00 -3.74 -8.61
N PRO A 523 -28.66 -2.59 -8.87
CA PRO A 523 -30.11 -2.54 -9.00
C PRO A 523 -30.60 -3.38 -10.18
N ARG A 524 -31.57 -4.25 -9.92
CA ARG A 524 -32.19 -5.14 -10.92
C ARG A 524 -32.85 -4.30 -12.03
N ARG A 525 -32.30 -4.35 -13.25
CA ARG A 525 -32.95 -3.77 -14.44
C ARG A 525 -34.04 -4.71 -14.94
N GLY A 526 -35.29 -4.24 -14.94
CA GLY A 526 -36.43 -4.98 -15.51
C GLY A 526 -36.32 -5.16 -17.03
N PRO A 527 -37.04 -6.15 -17.60
CA PRO A 527 -36.93 -6.50 -19.02
C PRO A 527 -37.55 -5.42 -19.92
N ARG A 528 -36.76 -4.91 -20.88
CA ARG A 528 -37.30 -4.12 -22.00
C ARG A 528 -37.90 -5.08 -23.03
N ARG A 529 -39.20 -4.96 -23.31
CA ARG A 529 -39.86 -5.68 -24.41
C ARG A 529 -39.36 -5.14 -25.75
N HIS A 530 -39.19 -6.03 -26.72
CA HIS A 530 -38.98 -5.65 -28.12
C HIS A 530 -40.34 -5.43 -28.81
N CYS A 531 -40.45 -4.36 -29.57
CA CYS A 531 -41.41 -4.23 -30.68
C CYS A 531 -40.64 -3.89 -31.95
N ARG A 532 -40.93 -4.60 -33.05
CA ARG A 532 -40.42 -4.33 -34.40
C ARG A 532 -41.61 -4.07 -35.32
N THR A 533 -41.65 -2.92 -36.00
CA THR A 533 -42.16 -2.74 -37.38
C THR A 533 -41.79 -1.32 -37.88
N PRO A 534 -41.77 -1.03 -39.21
CA PRO A 534 -40.99 0.10 -39.74
C PRO A 534 -41.75 1.12 -40.64
N CYS A 535 -41.05 2.22 -41.00
CA CYS A 535 -41.28 3.11 -42.16
C CYS A 535 -42.49 4.07 -42.14
N PRO A 536 -42.57 5.11 -43.01
CA PRO A 536 -41.58 5.59 -44.02
C PRO A 536 -41.21 7.10 -44.00
N ARG A 537 -40.09 7.39 -44.70
CA ARG A 537 -39.65 8.62 -45.43
C ARG A 537 -40.44 9.96 -45.32
N SER A 538 -39.70 11.03 -45.00
CA SER A 538 -39.54 12.26 -45.81
C SER A 538 -38.22 12.97 -45.38
N SER A 539 -37.35 13.63 -46.16
CA SER A 539 -37.35 14.29 -47.49
C SER A 539 -37.62 15.81 -47.50
N ARG A 540 -36.59 16.64 -47.26
CA ARG A 540 -36.38 17.98 -47.87
C ARG A 540 -34.92 18.46 -47.69
N SER A 541 -34.54 19.44 -48.51
CA SER A 541 -33.15 19.93 -48.73
C SER A 541 -32.92 21.39 -48.24
N PRO A 542 -31.67 21.90 -48.18
CA PRO A 542 -31.31 23.11 -47.43
C PRO A 542 -31.32 24.44 -48.23
N ARG A 543 -31.39 25.56 -47.49
CA ARG A 543 -30.93 26.93 -47.82
C ARG A 543 -30.46 27.61 -46.50
N ALA A 544 -29.46 28.50 -46.36
CA ALA A 544 -28.61 29.35 -47.22
C ALA A 544 -28.92 30.86 -47.14
N ALA A 545 -27.91 31.68 -46.75
CA ALA A 545 -27.89 33.15 -46.57
C ALA A 545 -28.84 33.72 -45.46
N GLY A 546 -28.63 34.92 -44.89
CA GLY A 546 -27.71 36.03 -45.21
C GLY A 546 -27.35 36.95 -44.01
N PRO A 547 -26.87 38.20 -44.21
CA PRO A 547 -25.98 38.91 -43.26
C PRO A 547 -26.45 40.30 -42.74
N GLY A 548 -25.68 40.95 -41.86
CA GLY A 548 -25.53 42.43 -41.88
C GLY A 548 -25.26 43.20 -40.56
N CYS A 549 -24.49 44.29 -40.68
CA CYS A 549 -24.29 45.44 -39.75
C CYS A 549 -23.57 45.14 -38.39
N ALA A 550 -22.59 45.91 -37.86
CA ALA A 550 -22.23 47.35 -37.87
C ALA A 550 -23.16 48.22 -36.98
N GLY A 551 -22.69 49.18 -36.15
CA GLY A 551 -21.38 49.86 -36.10
C GLY A 551 -20.97 50.45 -34.72
N PRO A 552 -20.32 51.64 -34.64
CA PRO A 552 -19.22 51.86 -33.66
C PRO A 552 -19.44 52.93 -32.54
N GLY A 553 -18.51 52.98 -31.58
CA GLY A 553 -18.39 54.08 -30.58
C GLY A 553 -17.09 54.10 -29.77
N ARG A 554 -16.29 55.17 -29.90
CA ARG A 554 -15.14 55.62 -29.06
C ARG A 554 -15.52 57.03 -28.48
N PRO A 555 -14.78 57.73 -27.59
CA PRO A 555 -13.32 57.69 -27.37
C PRO A 555 -12.76 57.92 -25.92
N THR A 556 -11.42 57.86 -25.87
CA THR A 556 -10.39 58.36 -24.92
C THR A 556 -10.68 59.35 -23.76
N ALA A 557 -10.06 59.07 -22.60
CA ALA A 557 -9.11 59.94 -21.87
C ALA A 557 -8.18 59.02 -21.01
N ALA A 558 -6.87 59.17 -20.82
CA ALA A 558 -5.93 60.30 -20.74
C ALA A 558 -5.81 60.93 -19.33
N GLY A 559 -4.70 60.62 -18.63
CA GLY A 559 -4.31 61.17 -17.33
C GLY A 559 -2.92 60.66 -16.92
N SER A 560 -2.04 61.54 -16.46
CA SER A 560 -0.61 61.25 -16.19
C SER A 560 -0.05 62.11 -15.04
N CYS A 561 1.25 61.95 -14.73
CA CYS A 561 2.01 62.58 -13.63
C CYS A 561 1.72 61.99 -12.21
N SER A 562 2.66 61.97 -11.26
CA SER A 562 4.05 62.47 -11.28
C SER A 562 5.02 61.71 -10.35
N SER A 563 6.17 61.31 -10.92
CA SER A 563 7.54 61.23 -10.38
C SER A 563 7.86 61.33 -8.87
N SER A 564 8.76 60.45 -8.41
CA SER A 564 9.86 60.77 -7.46
C SER A 564 11.15 59.99 -7.79
N ARG A 565 12.31 60.54 -7.39
CA ARG A 565 13.70 60.19 -7.78
C ARG A 565 14.66 60.65 -6.66
N THR A 566 15.94 60.25 -6.47
CA THR A 566 16.94 59.26 -6.97
C THR A 566 18.13 59.27 -5.95
N PRO A 567 19.24 58.47 -6.01
CA PRO A 567 19.77 57.59 -7.06
C PRO A 567 19.86 56.11 -6.57
N SER A 568 20.94 55.30 -6.53
CA SER A 568 22.40 55.44 -6.77
C SER A 568 23.11 54.13 -7.21
N ALA A 569 24.44 54.19 -7.33
CA ALA A 569 25.38 53.20 -7.87
C ALA A 569 26.14 52.44 -6.75
N ALA A 570 27.10 51.51 -6.99
CA ALA A 570 27.81 51.16 -8.22
C ALA A 570 28.24 49.67 -8.25
N SER A 571 28.04 48.95 -9.36
CA SER A 571 29.06 48.58 -10.38
C SER A 571 30.16 47.59 -9.96
N GLY A 572 30.18 46.39 -10.53
CA GLY A 572 31.26 45.40 -10.37
C GLY A 572 31.27 44.35 -11.50
N ARG A 573 32.39 44.24 -12.21
CA ARG A 573 32.62 43.32 -13.36
C ARG A 573 33.00 41.93 -12.84
N GLY A 574 32.81 40.81 -13.54
CA GLY A 574 32.24 40.57 -14.89
C GLY A 574 32.33 39.07 -15.26
N SER A 575 31.83 38.68 -16.44
CA SER A 575 31.93 37.31 -16.96
C SER A 575 33.32 37.01 -17.58
N PRO A 576 33.67 35.73 -17.81
CA PRO A 576 33.30 35.14 -19.11
C PRO A 576 32.84 33.66 -19.05
N CYS A 577 32.08 33.26 -20.07
CA CYS A 577 31.89 31.84 -20.42
C CYS A 577 33.01 31.36 -21.36
N PRO A 578 33.32 30.05 -21.37
CA PRO A 578 33.74 29.36 -22.59
C PRO A 578 32.59 28.52 -23.17
N GLY A 579 32.63 28.32 -24.50
CA GLY A 579 31.60 27.62 -25.27
C GLY A 579 31.76 26.09 -25.35
N PRO A 580 30.99 25.42 -26.24
CA PRO A 580 30.87 23.96 -26.29
C PRO A 580 32.06 23.28 -27.00
N ARG A 581 32.18 21.96 -26.78
CA ARG A 581 32.94 21.04 -27.65
C ARG A 581 31.99 20.01 -28.26
N ALA A 582 32.30 19.58 -29.48
CA ALA A 582 31.63 18.50 -30.18
C ALA A 582 32.66 17.57 -30.83
N GLY A 583 32.37 16.26 -30.85
CA GLY A 583 32.89 15.27 -31.79
C GLY A 583 34.39 14.91 -31.75
N SER A 584 34.66 13.65 -31.44
CA SER A 584 35.28 12.73 -32.42
C SER A 584 34.96 11.27 -32.05
N CYS A 585 35.04 10.37 -33.02
CA CYS A 585 34.89 8.93 -32.79
C CYS A 585 36.21 8.28 -32.35
N ALA A 586 36.08 7.15 -31.65
CA ALA A 586 36.97 5.99 -31.69
C ALA A 586 36.10 4.75 -31.39
#